data_AF-B5JHW5-F1
#
_entry.id   AF-B5JHW5-F1
#
_cell.length_a   1.000
_cell.length_b   1.000
_cell.length_c   1.000
_cell.angle_alpha   90.00
_cell.angle_beta   90.00
_cell.angle_gamma   90.00
#
_symmetry.space_group_name_H-M   'P 1'
#
loop_
_entity.id
_entity.type
_entity.pdbx_description
1 polymer ?
#
loop_
_entity_poly.entity_id
_entity_poly.type
_entity_poly.pdbx_seq_one_letter_code
_entity_poly.pdbx_strand_id
1 'polypeptide(L)'
;MPIASTAKKHFDEDLARSRALLEHAFAISEGTLRDDIIRSSWMLSVGAADAFFCDAYADAVARSLQAKHIEPAIVTSKRLLSLKIPVAAVIRGVTTGSWGWRMAARDLIENESVLDLETVRKHFNQYFCDSDKLFGEKSFDAWILHKDWKHRLFGITKTDYRRLTPKAKDKARKESKKKFEERFQYIFQRRHDCIHNCDRAKVSLNRLHIKSKSLISYVIEDIEFLVTRFTEEYQEAFPKYIRGLGYNGTTKGRVCQ
;
A
#
# COMPACT_ATOMS: atom_id res chain seq x y z
N MET A 1 10.36 -15.51 6.77
CA MET A 1 10.43 -14.18 6.15
C MET A 1 9.34 -13.22 6.67
N PRO A 2 9.70 -12.02 7.18
CA PRO A 2 8.73 -11.08 7.76
C PRO A 2 7.56 -10.83 6.82
N ILE A 3 6.38 -10.54 7.37
CA ILE A 3 5.18 -10.31 6.56
C ILE A 3 5.42 -9.24 5.48
N ALA A 4 4.82 -9.45 4.30
CA ALA A 4 4.94 -8.57 3.13
C ALA A 4 6.36 -8.38 2.56
N SER A 5 7.40 -9.08 3.05
CA SER A 5 8.77 -8.91 2.51
C SER A 5 8.88 -9.26 1.03
N THR A 6 8.23 -10.33 0.57
CA THR A 6 8.21 -10.71 -0.85
C THR A 6 7.49 -9.65 -1.68
N ALA A 7 6.33 -9.18 -1.21
CA ALA A 7 5.59 -8.10 -1.87
C ALA A 7 6.43 -6.82 -1.96
N LYS A 8 7.14 -6.47 -0.88
CA LYS A 8 8.04 -5.31 -0.83
C LYS A 8 9.21 -5.44 -1.81
N LYS A 9 9.79 -6.64 -1.93
CA LYS A 9 10.84 -6.90 -2.92
C LYS A 9 10.34 -6.66 -4.35
N HIS A 10 9.20 -7.24 -4.72
CA HIS A 10 8.61 -7.03 -6.05
C HIS A 10 8.27 -5.55 -6.29
N PHE A 11 7.72 -4.88 -5.28
CA PHE A 11 7.49 -3.44 -5.34
C PHE A 11 8.77 -2.64 -5.62
N ASP A 12 9.87 -2.96 -4.95
CA ASP A 12 11.15 -2.25 -5.12
C ASP A 12 11.74 -2.46 -6.52
N GLU A 13 11.63 -3.69 -7.06
CA GLU A 13 12.01 -4.01 -8.43
C GLU A 13 11.16 -3.23 -9.44
N ASP A 14 9.83 -3.20 -9.24
CA ASP A 14 8.89 -2.49 -10.10
C ASP A 14 9.10 -0.97 -10.07
N LEU A 15 9.39 -0.43 -8.89
CA LEU A 15 9.68 0.98 -8.71
C LEU A 15 11.02 1.38 -9.35
N ALA A 16 12.03 0.51 -9.28
CA ALA A 16 13.29 0.70 -10.00
C ALA A 16 13.07 0.74 -11.52
N ARG A 17 12.22 -0.15 -12.06
CA ARG A 17 11.81 -0.11 -13.48
C ARG A 17 11.08 1.18 -13.83
N SER A 18 10.16 1.64 -12.98
CA SER A 18 9.45 2.92 -13.19
C SER A 18 10.43 4.11 -13.28
N ARG A 19 11.45 4.16 -12.41
CA ARG A 19 12.51 5.17 -12.50
C ARG A 19 13.32 5.06 -13.77
N ALA A 20 13.70 3.84 -14.18
CA ALA A 20 14.46 3.63 -15.42
C ALA A 20 13.67 4.09 -16.65
N LEU A 21 12.35 3.85 -16.70
CA LEU A 21 11.48 4.37 -17.75
C LEU A 21 11.47 5.90 -17.78
N LEU A 22 11.40 6.55 -16.61
CA LEU A 22 11.44 8.01 -16.52
C LEU A 22 12.78 8.57 -17.02
N GLU A 23 13.90 7.97 -16.60
CA GLU A 23 15.22 8.36 -17.09
C GLU A 23 15.32 8.22 -18.62
N HIS A 24 14.88 7.08 -19.15
CA HIS A 24 14.89 6.82 -20.59
C HIS A 24 14.01 7.82 -21.37
N ALA A 25 12.82 8.14 -20.85
CA ALA A 25 11.92 9.08 -21.51
C ALA A 25 12.55 10.47 -21.69
N PHE A 26 13.36 10.92 -20.73
CA PHE A 26 14.04 12.21 -20.80
C PHE A 26 15.36 12.17 -21.57
N ALA A 27 15.82 10.99 -22.00
CA ALA A 27 16.98 10.82 -22.87
C ALA A 27 16.61 10.84 -24.37
N ILE A 28 15.34 10.67 -24.72
CA ILE A 28 14.86 10.68 -26.10
C ILE A 28 14.24 12.03 -26.49
N SER A 29 14.08 12.27 -27.79
CA SER A 29 13.50 13.51 -28.32
C SER A 29 12.04 13.71 -27.89
N GLU A 30 11.61 14.97 -27.87
CA GLU A 30 10.23 15.32 -27.58
C GLU A 30 9.27 14.75 -28.63
N GLY A 31 8.18 14.15 -28.17
CA GLY A 31 7.20 13.52 -29.03
C GLY A 31 6.27 12.59 -28.27
N THR A 32 5.32 12.00 -29.00
CA THR A 32 4.30 11.10 -28.44
C THR A 32 4.91 9.91 -27.70
N LEU A 33 5.98 9.31 -28.24
CA LEU A 33 6.67 8.20 -27.60
C LEU A 33 7.23 8.59 -26.22
N ARG A 34 7.89 9.75 -26.12
CA ARG A 34 8.36 10.28 -24.84
C ARG A 34 7.20 10.45 -23.86
N ASP A 35 6.14 11.10 -24.29
CA ASP A 35 4.95 11.33 -23.47
C ASP A 35 4.36 10.02 -22.92
N ASP A 36 4.28 8.98 -23.74
CA ASP A 36 3.74 7.67 -23.37
C ASP A 36 4.65 6.91 -22.42
N ILE A 37 5.98 7.00 -22.57
CA ILE A 37 6.92 6.42 -21.61
C ILE A 37 6.83 7.15 -20.26
N ILE A 38 6.67 8.48 -20.26
CA ILE A 38 6.47 9.26 -19.02
C ILE A 38 5.18 8.81 -18.31
N ARG A 39 4.06 8.68 -19.05
CA ARG A 39 2.81 8.15 -18.49
C ARG A 39 3.00 6.74 -17.94
N SER A 40 3.69 5.87 -18.69
CA SER A 40 3.96 4.49 -18.29
C SER A 40 4.76 4.42 -16.99
N SER A 41 5.71 5.32 -16.77
CA SER A 41 6.44 5.43 -15.51
C SER A 41 5.50 5.70 -14.32
N TRP A 42 4.58 6.67 -14.45
CA TRP A 42 3.55 6.92 -13.44
C TRP A 42 2.66 5.69 -13.23
N MET A 43 2.10 5.13 -14.31
CA MET A 43 1.20 3.97 -14.24
C MET A 43 1.86 2.78 -13.56
N LEU A 44 3.12 2.50 -13.90
CA LEU A 44 3.88 1.40 -13.33
C LEU A 44 4.13 1.61 -11.84
N SER A 45 4.46 2.83 -11.40
CA SER A 45 4.64 3.11 -9.96
C SER A 45 3.36 2.88 -9.15
N VAL A 46 2.21 3.34 -9.67
CA VAL A 46 0.90 3.12 -9.01
C VAL A 46 0.50 1.65 -9.07
N GLY A 47 0.72 0.98 -10.20
CA GLY A 47 0.47 -0.45 -10.35
C GLY A 47 1.31 -1.30 -9.40
N ALA A 48 2.56 -0.91 -9.17
CA ALA A 48 3.43 -1.57 -8.17
C ALA A 48 2.84 -1.45 -6.76
N ALA A 49 2.33 -0.28 -6.39
CA ALA A 49 1.68 -0.09 -5.09
C ALA A 49 0.40 -0.93 -4.93
N ASP A 50 -0.43 -0.98 -5.98
CA ASP A 50 -1.64 -1.82 -6.01
C ASP A 50 -1.28 -3.30 -5.82
N ALA A 51 -0.36 -3.82 -6.64
CA ALA A 51 0.14 -5.19 -6.54
C ALA A 51 0.73 -5.48 -5.16
N PHE A 52 1.49 -4.54 -4.59
CA PHE A 52 2.01 -4.65 -3.23
C PHE A 52 0.91 -4.82 -2.20
N PHE A 53 -0.12 -3.97 -2.19
CA PHE A 53 -1.19 -4.06 -1.21
C PHE A 53 -2.01 -5.34 -1.37
N CYS A 54 -2.26 -5.76 -2.61
CA CYS A 54 -2.93 -7.04 -2.89
C CYS A 54 -2.12 -8.22 -2.34
N ASP A 55 -0.83 -8.31 -2.66
CA ASP A 55 0.03 -9.38 -2.18
C ASP A 55 0.22 -9.35 -0.65
N ALA A 56 0.37 -8.16 -0.05
CA ALA A 56 0.53 -8.00 1.38
C ALA A 56 -0.73 -8.41 2.15
N TYR A 57 -1.93 -8.11 1.63
CA TYR A 57 -3.19 -8.52 2.23
C TYR A 57 -3.43 -10.02 2.03
N ALA A 58 -3.08 -10.56 0.85
CA ALA A 58 -3.14 -12.00 0.61
C ALA A 58 -2.25 -12.79 1.58
N ASP A 59 -1.02 -12.31 1.83
CA ASP A 59 -0.10 -12.90 2.79
C ASP A 59 -0.66 -12.83 4.22
N ALA A 60 -1.35 -11.74 4.58
CA ALA A 60 -2.05 -11.57 5.86
C ALA A 60 -3.09 -12.66 6.11
N VAL A 61 -3.98 -12.82 5.12
CA VAL A 61 -5.09 -13.76 5.16
C VAL A 61 -4.52 -15.18 5.22
N ALA A 62 -3.59 -15.52 4.33
CA ALA A 62 -2.98 -16.85 4.28
C ALA A 62 -2.30 -17.21 5.60
N ARG A 63 -1.49 -16.31 6.18
CA ARG A 63 -0.81 -16.53 7.48
C ARG A 63 -1.80 -16.64 8.63
N SER A 64 -2.89 -15.86 8.62
CA SER A 64 -3.95 -15.94 9.64
C SER A 64 -4.72 -17.27 9.58
N LEU A 65 -5.06 -17.73 8.37
CA LEU A 65 -5.71 -19.02 8.15
C LEU A 65 -4.80 -20.18 8.51
N GLN A 66 -3.50 -20.07 8.19
CA GLN A 66 -2.51 -21.06 8.60
C GLN A 66 -2.39 -21.15 10.13
N ALA A 67 -2.37 -20.02 10.84
CA ALA A 67 -2.36 -20.01 12.31
C ALA A 67 -3.59 -20.72 12.88
N LYS A 68 -4.78 -20.43 12.33
CA LYS A 68 -6.03 -21.10 12.70
C LYS A 68 -6.03 -22.59 12.40
N HIS A 69 -5.39 -23.02 11.31
CA HIS A 69 -5.25 -24.44 10.99
C HIS A 69 -4.35 -25.17 12.00
N ILE A 70 -3.26 -24.52 12.47
CA ILE A 70 -2.35 -25.08 13.47
C ILE A 70 -2.98 -25.13 14.86
N GLU A 71 -3.72 -24.09 15.27
CA GLU A 71 -4.41 -24.02 16.57
C GLU A 71 -5.91 -23.75 16.37
N PRO A 72 -6.73 -24.79 16.07
CA PRO A 72 -8.14 -24.64 15.74
C PRO A 72 -9.01 -24.10 16.88
N ALA A 73 -8.59 -24.23 18.13
CA ALA A 73 -9.35 -23.76 19.29
C ALA A 73 -9.36 -22.22 19.43
N ILE A 74 -8.37 -21.52 18.84
CA ILE A 74 -8.25 -20.06 18.96
C ILE A 74 -9.37 -19.37 18.17
N VAL A 75 -10.08 -18.44 18.81
CA VAL A 75 -11.15 -17.65 18.16
C VAL A 75 -10.53 -16.58 17.26
N THR A 76 -10.89 -16.60 15.98
CA THR A 76 -10.44 -15.59 15.00
C THR A 76 -11.51 -14.52 14.78
N SER A 77 -11.13 -13.43 14.11
CA SER A 77 -12.07 -12.35 13.80
C SER A 77 -13.22 -12.84 12.91
N LYS A 78 -14.44 -12.35 13.16
CA LYS A 78 -15.62 -12.63 12.30
C LYS A 78 -15.36 -12.30 10.84
N ARG A 79 -14.55 -11.26 10.59
CA ARG A 79 -14.20 -10.81 9.25
C ARG A 79 -13.36 -11.82 8.48
N LEU A 80 -12.39 -12.45 9.13
CA LEU A 80 -11.59 -13.53 8.53
C LEU A 80 -12.48 -14.74 8.21
N LEU A 81 -13.43 -15.06 9.10
CA LEU A 81 -14.39 -16.17 8.90
C LEU A 81 -15.41 -15.87 7.79
N SER A 82 -15.73 -14.60 7.55
CA SER A 82 -16.67 -14.18 6.50
C SER A 82 -16.02 -14.00 5.11
N LEU A 83 -14.72 -14.28 4.97
CA LEU A 83 -14.06 -14.18 3.67
C LEU A 83 -14.66 -15.21 2.70
N LYS A 84 -15.20 -14.72 1.59
CA LYS A 84 -15.74 -15.56 0.52
C LYS A 84 -14.60 -16.05 -0.37
N ILE A 85 -13.98 -17.15 0.05
CA ILE A 85 -12.88 -17.76 -0.69
C ILE A 85 -13.46 -18.73 -1.73
N PRO A 86 -13.05 -18.66 -3.01
CA PRO A 86 -13.49 -19.62 -4.02
C PRO A 86 -13.21 -21.07 -3.60
N VAL A 87 -14.21 -21.95 -3.71
CA VAL A 87 -14.10 -23.37 -3.31
C VAL A 87 -12.93 -24.06 -4.01
N ALA A 88 -12.72 -23.77 -5.30
CA ALA A 88 -11.59 -24.29 -6.06
C ALA A 88 -10.23 -23.90 -5.43
N ALA A 89 -10.13 -22.71 -4.86
CA ALA A 89 -8.92 -22.23 -4.22
C ALA A 89 -8.70 -22.86 -2.83
N VAL A 90 -9.78 -23.16 -2.10
CA VAL A 90 -9.72 -23.94 -0.85
C VAL A 90 -9.27 -25.38 -1.12
N ILE A 91 -9.85 -26.05 -2.12
CA ILE A 91 -9.49 -27.43 -2.49
C ILE A 91 -8.01 -27.51 -2.91
N ARG A 92 -7.53 -26.53 -3.69
CA ARG A 92 -6.10 -26.40 -4.02
C ARG A 92 -5.24 -26.06 -2.80
N GLY A 93 -5.75 -25.28 -1.86
CA GLY A 93 -5.10 -24.95 -0.58
C GLY A 93 -4.83 -26.17 0.30
N VAL A 94 -5.77 -27.10 0.36
CA VAL A 94 -5.60 -28.35 1.12
C VAL A 94 -4.48 -29.22 0.53
N THR A 95 -4.32 -29.24 -0.79
CA THR A 95 -3.29 -30.06 -1.47
C THR A 95 -1.92 -29.38 -1.56
N THR A 96 -1.86 -28.05 -1.60
CA THR A 96 -0.60 -27.29 -1.81
C THR A 96 -0.11 -26.52 -0.59
N GLY A 97 -0.82 -26.63 0.55
CA GLY A 97 -0.46 -25.99 1.80
C GLY A 97 -0.49 -24.46 1.73
N SER A 98 0.57 -23.78 2.18
CA SER A 98 0.64 -22.32 2.24
C SER A 98 0.46 -21.62 0.89
N TRP A 99 0.79 -22.30 -0.21
CA TRP A 99 0.68 -21.73 -1.55
C TRP A 99 -0.78 -21.55 -1.98
N GLY A 100 -1.62 -22.57 -1.80
CA GLY A 100 -3.01 -22.47 -2.22
C GLY A 100 -3.81 -21.47 -1.37
N TRP A 101 -3.47 -21.26 -0.09
CA TRP A 101 -4.05 -20.16 0.69
C TRP A 101 -3.70 -18.77 0.14
N ARG A 102 -2.49 -18.59 -0.41
CA ARG A 102 -2.10 -17.33 -1.07
C ARG A 102 -2.86 -17.13 -2.37
N MET A 103 -2.98 -18.16 -3.20
CA MET A 103 -3.77 -18.08 -4.44
C MET A 103 -5.24 -17.76 -4.15
N ALA A 104 -5.80 -18.40 -3.13
CA ALA A 104 -7.17 -18.17 -2.69
C ALA A 104 -7.41 -16.74 -2.19
N ALA A 105 -6.43 -16.17 -1.49
CA ALA A 105 -6.50 -14.80 -1.03
C ALA A 105 -6.24 -13.78 -2.17
N ARG A 106 -5.39 -14.10 -3.15
CA ARG A 106 -5.21 -13.29 -4.37
C ARG A 106 -6.49 -13.21 -5.20
N ASP A 107 -7.15 -14.32 -5.46
CA ASP A 107 -8.43 -14.36 -6.19
C ASP A 107 -9.49 -13.46 -5.52
N LEU A 108 -9.47 -13.37 -4.18
CA LEU A 108 -10.40 -12.52 -3.43
C LEU A 108 -10.13 -11.02 -3.65
N ILE A 109 -8.86 -10.64 -3.82
CA ILE A 109 -8.42 -9.24 -3.90
C ILE A 109 -8.32 -8.76 -5.34
N GLU A 110 -8.03 -9.63 -6.32
CA GLU A 110 -8.04 -9.26 -7.74
C GLU A 110 -9.42 -8.72 -8.18
N ASN A 111 -10.49 -9.09 -7.47
CA ASN A 111 -11.83 -8.56 -7.67
C ASN A 111 -12.11 -7.22 -6.92
N GLU A 112 -11.21 -6.79 -6.03
CA GLU A 112 -11.28 -5.55 -5.26
C GLU A 112 -10.05 -4.67 -5.58
N SER A 113 -10.21 -3.62 -6.38
CA SER A 113 -9.11 -2.67 -6.60
C SER A 113 -8.75 -1.98 -5.28
N VAL A 114 -7.46 -1.98 -4.91
CA VAL A 114 -6.96 -1.35 -3.67
C VAL A 114 -6.46 0.08 -3.96
N LEU A 115 -6.91 0.69 -5.07
CA LEU A 115 -6.49 2.00 -5.57
C LEU A 115 -7.14 3.19 -4.84
N ASP A 116 -7.39 3.04 -3.55
CA ASP A 116 -7.71 4.14 -2.67
C ASP A 116 -7.27 3.82 -1.23
N LEU A 117 -6.92 4.86 -0.46
CA LEU A 117 -6.40 4.69 0.90
C LEU A 117 -7.47 4.19 1.89
N GLU A 118 -8.75 4.42 1.61
CA GLU A 118 -9.84 3.95 2.46
C GLU A 118 -10.01 2.44 2.35
N THR A 119 -9.88 1.87 1.16
CA THR A 119 -9.88 0.44 0.89
C THR A 119 -8.67 -0.23 1.53
N VAL A 120 -7.46 0.34 1.39
CA VAL A 120 -6.27 -0.10 2.15
C VAL A 120 -6.57 -0.13 3.64
N ARG A 121 -7.05 0.99 4.20
CA ARG A 121 -7.41 1.11 5.62
C ARG A 121 -8.42 0.04 6.03
N LYS A 122 -9.47 -0.15 5.23
CA LYS A 122 -10.52 -1.14 5.46
C LYS A 122 -9.91 -2.52 5.52
N HIS A 123 -9.09 -2.95 4.56
CA HIS A 123 -8.52 -4.31 4.56
C HIS A 123 -7.55 -4.58 5.70
N PHE A 124 -6.67 -3.62 5.98
CA PHE A 124 -5.56 -3.86 6.89
C PHE A 124 -5.88 -3.57 8.36
N ASN A 125 -6.77 -2.63 8.70
CA ASN A 125 -7.02 -2.24 10.11
C ASN A 125 -7.51 -3.35 11.04
N GLN A 126 -7.95 -4.49 10.51
CA GLN A 126 -8.24 -5.68 11.32
C GLN A 126 -6.99 -6.30 11.94
N TYR A 127 -5.83 -6.09 11.34
CA TYR A 127 -4.53 -6.59 11.79
C TYR A 127 -3.77 -5.58 12.67
N PHE A 128 -4.37 -4.43 12.96
CA PHE A 128 -3.81 -3.38 13.81
C PHE A 128 -4.63 -3.27 15.10
N CYS A 129 -3.95 -3.00 16.22
CA CYS A 129 -4.60 -2.71 17.50
C CYS A 129 -5.44 -1.42 17.39
N ASP A 130 -6.47 -1.27 18.22
CA ASP A 130 -7.38 -0.12 18.12
C ASP A 130 -6.72 1.23 18.38
N SER A 131 -5.69 1.27 19.23
CA SER A 131 -4.89 2.47 19.48
C SER A 131 -3.92 2.83 18.35
N ASP A 132 -3.60 1.86 17.48
CA ASP A 132 -2.50 1.93 16.51
C ASP A 132 -3.01 1.61 15.09
N LYS A 133 -4.22 2.07 14.74
CA LYS A 133 -4.77 1.86 13.39
C LYS A 133 -3.91 2.53 12.32
N LEU A 134 -3.82 1.88 11.16
CA LEU A 134 -3.19 2.45 9.97
C LEU A 134 -3.90 3.76 9.58
N PHE A 135 -3.12 4.77 9.23
CA PHE A 135 -3.60 6.14 8.97
C PHE A 135 -4.34 6.77 10.17
N GLY A 136 -4.08 6.25 11.37
CA GLY A 136 -4.50 6.79 12.65
C GLY A 136 -3.58 7.89 13.14
N GLU A 137 -3.89 8.44 14.32
CA GLU A 137 -3.21 9.64 14.81
C GLU A 137 -1.71 9.41 15.05
N LYS A 138 -1.38 8.29 15.68
CA LYS A 138 -0.01 7.87 16.00
C LYS A 138 0.84 7.66 14.74
N SER A 139 0.29 7.00 13.71
CA SER A 139 0.99 6.80 12.43
C SER A 139 1.32 8.14 11.78
N PHE A 140 0.36 9.07 11.71
CA PHE A 140 0.60 10.38 11.10
C PHE A 140 1.62 11.22 11.87
N ASP A 141 1.60 11.20 13.20
CA ASP A 141 2.62 11.86 14.02
C ASP A 141 4.02 11.32 13.71
N ALA A 142 4.15 9.99 13.64
CA ALA A 142 5.41 9.35 13.28
C ALA A 142 5.86 9.71 11.86
N TRP A 143 4.94 9.73 10.90
CA TRP A 143 5.25 10.00 9.48
C TRP A 143 5.66 11.43 9.22
N ILE A 144 4.98 12.41 9.85
CA ILE A 144 5.34 13.82 9.77
C ILE A 144 6.76 14.03 10.31
N LEU A 145 7.13 13.33 11.39
CA LEU A 145 8.43 13.44 12.04
C LEU A 145 9.54 12.60 11.39
N HIS A 146 9.19 11.67 10.47
CA HIS A 146 10.11 10.70 9.91
C HIS A 146 11.18 11.29 8.99
N LYS A 147 12.43 10.80 8.99
CA LYS A 147 13.56 11.37 8.19
C LYS A 147 13.21 11.62 6.71
N ASP A 148 12.41 10.75 6.10
CA ASP A 148 12.03 10.82 4.69
C ASP A 148 10.77 11.66 4.41
N TRP A 149 10.31 12.47 5.37
CA TRP A 149 9.14 13.34 5.18
C TRP A 149 9.27 14.23 3.95
N LYS A 150 8.13 14.57 3.37
CA LYS A 150 8.02 15.49 2.23
C LYS A 150 6.97 16.54 2.54
N HIS A 151 7.31 17.83 2.40
CA HIS A 151 6.36 18.92 2.63
C HIS A 151 5.11 18.82 1.74
N ARG A 152 5.24 18.30 0.52
CA ARG A 152 4.09 18.07 -0.39
C ARG A 152 3.08 17.05 0.12
N LEU A 153 3.49 16.11 0.98
CA LEU A 153 2.60 15.11 1.58
C LEU A 153 1.86 15.66 2.81
N PHE A 154 2.53 16.47 3.64
CA PHE A 154 2.01 16.84 4.96
C PHE A 154 1.69 18.33 5.13
N GLY A 155 2.24 19.21 4.29
CA GLY A 155 2.00 20.66 4.37
C GLY A 155 2.60 21.36 5.59
N ILE A 156 3.40 20.65 6.39
CA ILE A 156 4.11 21.18 7.54
C ILE A 156 5.52 20.58 7.58
N THR A 157 6.49 21.32 8.11
CA THR A 157 7.84 20.79 8.34
C THR A 157 7.91 20.06 9.68
N LYS A 158 8.88 19.14 9.83
CA LYS A 158 9.15 18.48 11.12
C LYS A 158 9.43 19.47 12.23
N THR A 159 10.22 20.50 11.91
CA THR A 159 10.67 21.50 12.87
C THR A 159 9.47 22.29 13.39
N ASP A 160 8.59 22.70 12.48
CA ASP A 160 7.37 23.43 12.86
C ASP A 160 6.43 22.51 13.63
N TYR A 161 6.22 21.27 13.18
CA TYR A 161 5.36 20.30 13.87
C TYR A 161 5.80 20.04 15.31
N ARG A 162 7.11 19.92 15.56
CA ARG A 162 7.67 19.72 16.92
C ARG A 162 7.39 20.89 17.86
N ARG A 163 7.33 22.11 17.33
CA ARG A 163 7.12 23.35 18.11
C ARG A 163 5.66 23.61 18.46
N LEU A 164 4.71 22.87 17.86
CA LEU A 164 3.29 23.04 18.13
C LEU A 164 2.90 22.56 19.54
N THR A 165 1.96 23.26 20.15
CA THR A 165 1.26 22.81 21.37
C THR A 165 0.39 21.58 21.07
N PRO A 166 -0.02 20.79 22.08
CA PRO A 166 -0.86 19.60 21.84
C PRO A 166 -2.12 19.89 21.00
N LYS A 167 -2.87 20.94 21.35
CA LYS A 167 -4.07 21.36 20.60
C LYS A 167 -3.76 21.76 19.15
N ALA A 168 -2.62 22.40 18.92
CA ALA A 168 -2.19 22.78 17.57
C ALA A 168 -1.68 21.57 16.76
N LYS A 169 -1.08 20.57 17.40
CA LYS A 169 -0.71 19.30 16.77
C LYS A 169 -1.93 18.56 16.25
N ASP A 170 -3.00 18.47 17.04
CA ASP A 170 -4.23 17.79 16.57
C ASP A 170 -4.82 18.46 15.32
N LYS A 171 -4.81 19.80 15.26
CA LYS A 171 -5.24 20.54 14.07
C LYS A 171 -4.31 20.27 12.89
N ALA A 172 -3.00 20.43 13.08
CA ALA A 172 -2.01 20.19 12.03
C ALA A 172 -2.05 18.75 11.51
N ARG A 173 -2.26 17.76 12.38
CA ARG A 173 -2.41 16.36 12.02
C ARG A 173 -3.61 16.13 11.10
N LYS A 174 -4.76 16.73 11.41
CA LYS A 174 -5.96 16.64 10.56
C LYS A 174 -5.74 17.28 9.18
N GLU A 175 -5.08 18.43 9.15
CA GLU A 175 -4.73 19.13 7.91
C GLU A 175 -3.72 18.34 7.07
N SER A 176 -2.68 17.81 7.71
CA SER A 176 -1.69 16.94 7.08
C SER A 176 -2.31 15.66 6.52
N LYS A 177 -3.23 15.03 7.27
CA LYS A 177 -3.97 13.85 6.82
C LYS A 177 -4.81 14.16 5.58
N LYS A 178 -5.59 15.24 5.61
CA LYS A 178 -6.38 15.68 4.46
C LYS A 178 -5.51 15.90 3.22
N LYS A 179 -4.38 16.60 3.38
CA LYS A 179 -3.44 16.86 2.29
C LYS A 179 -2.81 15.59 1.73
N PHE A 180 -2.47 14.65 2.62
CA PHE A 180 -1.96 13.34 2.24
C PHE A 180 -2.99 12.57 1.41
N GLU A 181 -4.23 12.49 1.90
CA GLU A 181 -5.35 11.82 1.20
C GLU A 181 -5.63 12.45 -0.16
N GLU A 182 -5.73 13.78 -0.24
CA GLU A 182 -5.92 14.51 -1.51
C GLU A 182 -4.78 14.23 -2.52
N ARG A 183 -3.53 14.15 -2.03
CA ARG A 183 -2.38 13.86 -2.87
C ARG A 183 -2.44 12.45 -3.46
N PHE A 184 -2.75 11.44 -2.66
CA PHE A 184 -2.86 10.05 -3.15
C PHE A 184 -4.12 9.83 -3.99
N GLN A 185 -5.24 10.47 -3.65
CA GLN A 185 -6.43 10.47 -4.48
C GLN A 185 -6.10 11.00 -5.88
N TYR A 186 -5.39 12.12 -5.97
CA TYR A 186 -4.91 12.63 -7.25
C TYR A 186 -4.01 11.60 -7.96
N ILE A 187 -3.00 11.04 -7.27
CA ILE A 187 -2.07 10.06 -7.86
C ILE A 187 -2.80 8.84 -8.45
N PHE A 188 -3.75 8.27 -7.70
CA PHE A 188 -4.52 7.10 -8.11
C PHE A 188 -5.55 7.41 -9.18
N GLN A 189 -6.25 8.54 -9.07
CA GLN A 189 -7.20 8.99 -10.09
C GLN A 189 -6.51 9.18 -11.44
N ARG A 190 -5.30 9.72 -11.46
CA ARG A 190 -4.52 9.86 -12.70
C ARG A 190 -4.23 8.53 -13.37
N ARG A 191 -3.99 7.47 -12.59
CA ARG A 191 -3.83 6.12 -13.15
C ARG A 191 -5.12 5.60 -13.77
N HIS A 192 -6.25 5.79 -13.08
CA HIS A 192 -7.57 5.49 -13.63
C HIS A 192 -7.81 6.26 -14.94
N ASP A 193 -7.58 7.57 -14.96
CA ASP A 193 -7.83 8.41 -16.13
C ASP A 193 -7.02 7.97 -17.36
N CYS A 194 -5.74 7.62 -17.16
CA CYS A 194 -4.87 7.15 -18.24
C CYS A 194 -5.31 5.80 -18.80
N ILE A 195 -5.63 4.82 -17.94
CA ILE A 195 -5.98 3.46 -18.37
C ILE A 195 -7.37 3.41 -19.00
N HIS A 196 -8.31 4.21 -18.52
CA HIS A 196 -9.67 4.30 -19.07
C HIS A 196 -9.80 5.34 -20.18
N ASN A 197 -8.69 5.93 -20.65
CA ASN A 197 -8.65 6.97 -21.68
C ASN A 197 -9.49 8.24 -21.35
N CYS A 198 -9.86 8.44 -20.08
CA CYS A 198 -10.52 9.66 -19.61
C CYS A 198 -9.60 10.89 -19.69
N ASP A 199 -8.30 10.67 -19.86
CA ASP A 199 -7.30 11.72 -20.02
C ASP A 199 -7.25 12.36 -21.43
N ARG A 200 -8.11 11.89 -22.33
CA ARG A 200 -8.31 12.48 -23.65
C ARG A 200 -9.40 13.54 -23.54
N ALA A 201 -9.02 14.82 -23.52
CA ALA A 201 -9.96 15.86 -23.88
C ALA A 201 -10.47 15.54 -25.30
N LYS A 202 -11.74 15.84 -25.62
CA LYS A 202 -12.43 15.43 -26.88
C LYS A 202 -11.62 15.60 -28.19
N VAL A 203 -10.53 16.36 -28.18
CA VAL A 203 -9.69 16.68 -29.34
C VAL A 203 -8.18 16.36 -29.16
N SER A 204 -7.65 16.17 -27.94
CA SER A 204 -6.20 15.92 -27.73
C SER A 204 -5.85 15.29 -26.37
N LEU A 205 -4.67 14.66 -26.29
CA LEU A 205 -4.13 14.10 -25.04
C LEU A 205 -3.73 15.22 -24.07
N ASN A 206 -4.11 15.08 -22.79
CA ASN A 206 -3.63 15.98 -21.76
C ASN A 206 -2.11 15.80 -21.56
N ARG A 207 -1.37 16.91 -21.60
CA ARG A 207 0.09 16.93 -21.40
C ARG A 207 0.53 17.66 -20.13
N LEU A 208 -0.38 18.27 -19.37
CA LEU A 208 -0.05 19.13 -18.22
C LEU A 208 0.77 18.40 -17.14
N HIS A 209 0.53 17.10 -16.99
CA HIS A 209 1.07 16.26 -15.93
C HIS A 209 2.33 15.47 -16.36
N ILE A 210 2.87 15.69 -17.55
CA ILE A 210 4.08 15.01 -18.05
C ILE A 210 5.18 15.98 -18.50
N LYS A 211 5.00 17.28 -18.25
CA LYS A 211 5.94 18.32 -18.71
C LYS A 211 7.28 18.31 -17.98
N SER A 212 7.33 17.77 -16.76
CA SER A 212 8.52 17.82 -15.92
C SER A 212 8.88 16.45 -15.36
N LYS A 213 10.17 16.12 -15.46
CA LYS A 213 10.77 14.94 -14.82
C LYS A 213 10.53 14.96 -13.31
N SER A 214 10.65 16.14 -12.69
CA SER A 214 10.48 16.30 -11.25
C SER A 214 9.08 15.93 -10.78
N LEU A 215 8.05 16.19 -11.59
CA LEU A 215 6.67 15.89 -11.21
C LEU A 215 6.47 14.37 -11.03
N ILE A 216 6.92 13.58 -12.00
CA ILE A 216 6.79 12.11 -11.96
C ILE A 216 7.72 11.52 -10.93
N SER A 217 8.94 12.05 -10.81
CA SER A 217 9.87 11.68 -9.75
C SER A 217 9.25 11.86 -8.37
N TYR A 218 8.51 12.96 -8.12
CA TYR A 218 7.78 13.14 -6.88
C TYR A 218 6.65 12.13 -6.68
N VAL A 219 5.94 11.72 -7.74
CA VAL A 219 4.92 10.66 -7.64
C VAL A 219 5.56 9.34 -7.23
N ILE A 220 6.67 8.95 -7.87
CA ILE A 220 7.43 7.73 -7.54
C ILE A 220 7.89 7.78 -6.07
N GLU A 221 8.46 8.89 -5.62
CA GLU A 221 8.88 9.08 -4.23
C GLU A 221 7.70 9.03 -3.24
N ASP A 222 6.54 9.58 -3.61
CA ASP A 222 5.35 9.57 -2.76
C ASP A 222 4.81 8.14 -2.60
N ILE A 223 4.74 7.39 -3.69
CA ILE A 223 4.37 5.96 -3.69
C ILE A 223 5.36 5.13 -2.86
N GLU A 224 6.67 5.35 -3.03
CA GLU A 224 7.71 4.71 -2.24
C GLU A 224 7.54 4.99 -0.75
N PHE A 225 7.29 6.25 -0.39
CA PHE A 225 7.06 6.66 0.98
C PHE A 225 5.87 5.89 1.58
N LEU A 226 4.73 5.87 0.90
CA LEU A 226 3.52 5.17 1.36
C LEU A 226 3.78 3.69 1.62
N VAL A 227 4.31 2.97 0.63
CA VAL A 227 4.53 1.51 0.74
C VAL A 227 5.58 1.19 1.79
N THR A 228 6.66 1.97 1.88
CA THR A 228 7.72 1.76 2.86
C THR A 228 7.21 1.99 4.29
N ARG A 229 6.51 3.11 4.54
CA ARG A 229 5.94 3.39 5.85
C ARG A 229 4.89 2.36 6.27
N PHE A 230 4.03 1.98 5.33
CA PHE A 230 3.07 0.92 5.55
C PHE A 230 3.76 -0.39 5.94
N THR A 231 4.81 -0.79 5.21
CA THR A 231 5.52 -2.06 5.44
C THR A 231 6.11 -2.10 6.85
N GLU A 232 6.75 -1.02 7.30
CA GLU A 232 7.33 -0.91 8.64
C GLU A 232 6.25 -1.07 9.73
N GLU A 233 5.15 -0.32 9.64
CA GLU A 233 4.06 -0.42 10.62
C GLU A 233 3.41 -1.80 10.59
N TYR A 234 3.26 -2.38 9.40
CA TYR A 234 2.60 -3.65 9.21
C TYR A 234 3.42 -4.84 9.73
N GLN A 235 4.74 -4.80 9.54
CA GLN A 235 5.67 -5.79 10.10
C GLN A 235 5.70 -5.77 11.62
N GLU A 236 5.44 -4.61 12.24
CA GLU A 236 5.31 -4.50 13.70
C GLU A 236 3.92 -4.94 14.18
N ALA A 237 2.85 -4.56 13.47
CA ALA A 237 1.47 -4.78 13.88
C ALA A 237 1.04 -6.25 13.76
N PHE A 238 1.36 -6.92 12.65
CA PHE A 238 0.85 -8.27 12.40
C PHE A 238 1.28 -9.31 13.46
N PRO A 239 2.55 -9.35 13.92
CA PRO A 239 2.94 -10.24 15.02
C PRO A 239 2.26 -9.94 16.35
N LYS A 240 1.92 -8.66 16.60
CA LYS A 240 1.13 -8.26 17.78
C LYS A 240 -0.32 -8.73 17.65
N TYR A 241 -0.91 -8.64 16.47
CA TYR A 241 -2.24 -9.17 16.17
C TYR A 241 -2.33 -10.68 16.42
N ILE A 242 -1.40 -11.47 15.87
CA ILE A 242 -1.36 -12.93 16.08
C ILE A 242 -1.25 -13.27 17.57
N ARG A 243 -0.38 -12.57 18.30
CA ARG A 243 -0.28 -12.74 19.76
C ARG A 243 -1.57 -12.34 20.48
N GLY A 244 -2.20 -11.23 20.08
CA GLY A 244 -3.42 -10.72 20.68
C GLY A 244 -4.63 -11.66 20.54
N LEU A 245 -4.63 -12.52 19.52
CA LEU A 245 -5.63 -13.60 19.38
C LEU A 245 -5.38 -14.78 20.33
N GLY A 246 -4.21 -14.87 20.96
CA GLY A 246 -3.86 -15.96 21.88
C GLY A 246 -3.07 -17.11 21.25
N TYR A 247 -2.58 -16.98 20.00
CA TYR A 247 -1.69 -17.98 19.40
C TYR A 247 -0.37 -18.08 20.16
N ASN A 248 0.14 -19.30 20.31
CA ASN A 248 1.36 -19.54 21.07
C ASN A 248 2.63 -19.10 20.33
N GLY A 249 3.78 -19.13 21.03
CA GLY A 249 5.06 -18.69 20.49
C GLY A 249 5.52 -19.48 19.25
N THR A 250 5.25 -20.79 19.20
CA THR A 250 5.60 -21.67 18.09
C THR A 250 4.82 -21.34 16.83
N THR A 251 3.50 -21.17 16.95
CA THR A 251 2.63 -20.78 15.82
C THR A 251 3.01 -19.40 15.32
N LYS A 252 3.20 -18.42 16.22
CA LYS A 252 3.69 -17.09 15.87
C LYS A 252 5.02 -17.16 15.12
N GLY A 253 5.98 -17.95 15.61
CA GLY A 253 7.25 -18.17 14.94
C GLY A 253 7.07 -18.68 13.51
N ARG A 254 6.14 -19.60 13.29
CA ARG A 254 5.89 -20.19 11.97
C ARG A 254 5.19 -19.23 10.99
N VAL A 255 4.24 -18.41 11.45
CA VAL A 255 3.43 -17.57 10.55
C VAL A 255 3.90 -16.13 10.45
N CYS A 256 4.68 -15.62 11.40
CA CYS A 256 5.15 -14.22 11.39
C CYS A 256 6.61 -14.07 10.97
N GLN A 257 7.42 -15.12 11.10
CA GLN A 257 8.84 -15.03 10.77
C GLN A 257 9.08 -14.94 9.30
#